data_AF-X1A057-F1
#
_entry.id   AF-X1A057-F1
#
_cell.length_a   1.000
_cell.length_b   1.000
_cell.length_c   1.000
_cell.angle_alpha   90.00
_cell.angle_beta   90.00
_cell.angle_gamma   90.00
#
_symmetry.space_group_name_H-M   'P 1'
#
loop_
_entity.id
_entity.type
_entity.pdbx_description
1 polymer ?
#
loop_
_entity_poly.entity_id
_entity_poly.type
_entity_poly.pdbx_seq_one_letter_code
_entity_poly.pdbx_strand_id
1 'polypeptide(L)'
;MFVKGNWIVHLYYGVGQVKRLEKKCLDGKKTIYYRVESKDGTFWLPVNKSDTERVRPIASQKQLDSAIQAIKEQPRTFTEDYKQRQILLNESKSEGSLLEIACLVRDLSYWEVEKHLNLSEKETLEHL
;
A
#
# COMPACT_ATOMS: atom_id res chain seq x y z
N MET A 1 12.62 5.05 -12.38
CA MET A 1 12.08 6.29 -12.98
C MET A 1 10.83 5.90 -13.76
N PHE A 2 9.70 6.58 -13.54
CA PHE A 2 8.45 6.26 -14.23
C PHE A 2 8.31 7.05 -15.53
N VAL A 3 7.60 6.51 -16.51
CA VAL A 3 7.30 7.19 -17.78
C VAL A 3 5.81 7.45 -17.93
N LYS A 4 5.46 8.39 -18.81
CA LYS A 4 4.06 8.68 -19.17
C LYS A 4 3.35 7.37 -19.60
N GLY A 5 2.17 7.14 -19.04
CA GLY A 5 1.36 5.94 -19.28
C GLY A 5 1.58 4.81 -18.28
N ASN A 6 2.66 4.83 -17.48
CA ASN A 6 2.85 3.82 -16.43
C ASN A 6 1.73 3.89 -15.38
N TRP A 7 1.24 2.71 -15.01
CA TRP A 7 0.38 2.51 -13.84
C TRP A 7 1.24 2.22 -12.62
N ILE A 8 0.94 2.91 -11.53
CA ILE A 8 1.65 2.82 -10.25
C ILE A 8 0.64 2.71 -9.12
N VAL A 9 1.12 2.23 -7.97
CA VAL A 9 0.37 2.18 -6.72
C VAL A 9 1.10 3.05 -5.71
N HIS A 10 0.41 4.05 -5.17
CA HIS A 10 0.87 4.84 -4.04
C HIS A 10 0.25 4.27 -2.76
N LEU A 11 1.05 4.10 -1.71
CA LEU A 11 0.62 3.47 -0.44
C LEU A 11 -0.68 4.06 0.12
N TYR A 12 -0.86 5.38 0.03
CA TYR A 12 -2.04 6.08 0.57
C TYR A 12 -3.07 6.55 -0.45
N TYR A 13 -2.69 6.61 -1.74
CA TYR A 13 -3.55 7.17 -2.79
C TYR A 13 -3.97 6.11 -3.81
N GLY A 14 -3.62 4.85 -3.55
CA GLY A 14 -4.00 3.72 -4.37
C GLY A 14 -3.42 3.79 -5.79
N VAL A 15 -4.19 3.25 -6.73
CA VAL A 15 -3.78 3.09 -8.12
C VAL A 15 -3.89 4.41 -8.88
N GLY A 16 -2.83 4.77 -9.60
CA GLY A 16 -2.82 5.93 -10.47
C GLY A 16 -1.95 5.75 -11.72
N GLN A 17 -2.18 6.58 -12.73
CA GLN A 17 -1.42 6.59 -13.97
C GLN A 17 -0.60 7.88 -14.11
N VAL A 18 0.68 7.73 -14.41
CA VAL A 18 1.59 8.85 -14.67
C VAL A 18 1.22 9.52 -15.98
N LYS A 19 0.82 10.79 -15.94
CA LYS A 19 0.37 11.52 -17.14
C LYS A 19 1.46 12.35 -17.79
N ARG A 20 2.30 13.01 -16.98
CA ARG A 20 3.40 13.87 -17.45
C ARG A 20 4.32 14.28 -16.31
N LEU A 21 5.47 14.82 -16.67
CA LEU A 21 6.32 15.57 -15.75
C LEU A 21 5.87 17.04 -15.73
N GLU A 22 5.84 17.63 -14.54
CA GLU A 22 5.56 19.05 -14.31
C GLU A 22 6.66 19.68 -13.47
N LYS A 23 7.11 20.87 -13.87
CA LYS A 23 8.00 21.69 -13.05
C LYS A 23 7.13 22.56 -12.15
N LYS A 24 7.32 22.45 -10.83
CA LYS A 24 6.65 23.31 -9.85
C LYS A 24 7.69 24.03 -8.99
N CYS A 25 7.42 25.30 -8.69
CA CYS A 25 8.15 26.05 -7.68
C CYS A 25 7.33 26.02 -6.40
N LEU A 26 7.80 25.29 -5.39
CA LEU A 26 7.19 25.28 -4.07
C LEU A 26 8.24 25.81 -3.10
N ASP A 27 7.87 26.82 -2.31
CA ASP A 27 8.75 27.45 -1.31
C ASP A 27 10.11 27.89 -1.90
N GLY A 28 10.06 28.56 -3.07
CA GLY A 28 11.25 29.02 -3.80
C GLY A 28 12.08 27.91 -4.47
N LYS A 29 11.78 26.63 -4.22
CA LYS A 29 12.51 25.48 -4.79
C LYS A 29 11.82 24.94 -6.02
N LYS A 30 12.50 25.05 -7.18
CA LYS A 30 12.07 24.43 -8.43
C LYS A 30 12.31 22.92 -8.36
N THR A 31 11.23 22.14 -8.35
CA THR A 31 11.28 20.67 -8.30
C THR A 31 10.44 20.10 -9.45
N ILE A 32 10.88 18.95 -9.98
CA ILE A 32 10.14 18.20 -11.00
C ILE A 32 9.27 17.16 -10.31
N TYR A 33 8.01 17.08 -10.72
CA TYR A 33 7.02 16.13 -10.20
C TYR A 33 6.43 15.30 -11.34
N TYR A 34 6.16 14.02 -11.10
CA TYR A 34 5.19 13.27 -11.88
C TYR A 34 3.78 13.72 -11.47
N ARG A 35 2.98 14.18 -12.45
CA ARG A 35 1.54 14.35 -12.25
C ARG A 35 0.87 13.00 -12.47
N VAL A 36 0.23 12.48 -11.43
CA VAL A 36 -0.43 11.16 -11.42
C VAL A 36 -1.93 11.38 -11.27
N GLU A 37 -2.71 10.77 -12.14
CA GLU A 37 -4.17 10.74 -12.01
C GLU A 37 -4.60 9.39 -11.43
N SER A 38 -5.38 9.44 -10.36
CA SER A 38 -6.06 8.30 -9.73
C SER A 38 -7.57 8.46 -9.88
N LYS A 39 -8.34 7.48 -9.39
CA LYS A 39 -9.80 7.58 -9.33
C LYS A 39 -10.26 8.74 -8.44
N ASP A 40 -9.55 8.98 -7.35
CA ASP A 40 -9.98 9.91 -6.29
C ASP A 40 -9.36 11.31 -6.43
N GLY A 41 -8.53 11.53 -7.45
CA GLY A 41 -7.95 12.84 -7.74
C GLY A 41 -6.58 12.79 -8.41
N THR A 42 -5.93 13.95 -8.44
CA THR A 42 -4.56 14.11 -8.96
C THR A 42 -3.58 14.34 -7.82
N PHE A 43 -2.47 13.62 -7.82
CA PHE A 43 -1.36 13.87 -6.90
C PHE A 43 -0.03 14.09 -7.65
N TRP A 44 0.93 14.71 -6.97
CA TRP A 44 2.23 15.06 -7.52
C TRP A 44 3.34 14.31 -6.78
N LEU A 45 4.04 13.42 -7.48
CA LEU A 45 5.15 12.66 -6.92
C LEU A 45 6.50 13.32 -7.30
N PRO A 46 7.28 13.83 -6.34
CA PRO A 46 8.59 14.41 -6.64
C PRO A 46 9.54 13.37 -7.26
N VAL A 47 10.26 13.75 -8.32
CA VAL A 47 11.20 12.83 -9.01
C VAL A 47 12.44 12.52 -8.15
N ASN A 48 12.85 13.45 -7.29
CA ASN A 48 14.14 13.42 -6.58
C ASN A 48 13.99 13.35 -5.04
N LYS A 49 12.86 12.88 -4.50
CA LYS A 49 12.64 12.82 -3.04
C LYS A 49 12.21 11.43 -2.58
N SER A 50 12.36 11.22 -1.28
CA SER A 50 11.99 10.00 -0.53
C SER A 50 10.57 9.51 -0.72
N ASP A 51 9.60 10.33 -1.15
CA ASP A 51 8.24 9.86 -1.44
C ASP A 51 8.17 8.78 -2.53
N THR A 52 9.23 8.58 -3.32
CA THR A 52 9.32 7.43 -4.22
C THR A 52 9.34 6.09 -3.48
N GLU A 53 9.73 6.05 -2.20
CA GLU A 53 9.69 4.83 -1.37
C GLU A 53 8.25 4.34 -1.13
N ARG A 54 7.27 5.24 -1.20
CA ARG A 54 5.84 4.93 -1.00
C ARG A 54 5.12 4.60 -2.31
N VAL A 55 5.86 4.47 -3.41
CA VAL A 55 5.31 4.21 -4.74
C VAL A 55 5.94 2.98 -5.36
N ARG A 56 5.08 2.07 -5.84
CA ARG A 56 5.49 0.86 -6.54
C ARG A 56 4.84 0.76 -7.92
N PRO A 57 5.45 0.03 -8.88
CA PRO A 57 4.75 -0.32 -10.11
C PRO A 57 3.53 -1.19 -9.82
N ILE A 58 2.60 -1.25 -10.77
CA ILE A 58 1.50 -2.23 -10.71
C ILE A 58 2.05 -3.65 -10.64
N ALA A 59 1.35 -4.52 -9.92
CA ALA A 59 1.76 -5.91 -9.78
C ALA A 59 1.73 -6.64 -11.12
N SER A 60 2.72 -7.50 -11.34
CA SER A 60 2.69 -8.48 -12.42
C SER A 60 1.63 -9.55 -12.16
N GLN A 61 1.21 -10.27 -13.20
CA GLN A 61 0.28 -11.40 -13.06
C GLN A 61 0.79 -12.42 -12.03
N LYS A 62 2.08 -12.76 -12.07
CA LYS A 62 2.70 -13.69 -11.11
C LYS A 62 2.58 -13.22 -9.66
N GLN A 63 2.77 -11.92 -9.41
CA GLN A 63 2.61 -11.34 -8.06
C GLN A 63 1.15 -11.38 -7.62
N LEU A 64 0.21 -11.13 -8.54
CA LEU A 64 -1.21 -11.26 -8.28
C LEU A 64 -1.60 -12.70 -7.94
N ASP A 65 -1.13 -13.67 -8.73
CA ASP A 65 -1.39 -15.09 -8.50
C ASP A 65 -0.85 -15.54 -7.14
N SER A 66 0.35 -15.05 -6.76
CA SER A 66 0.97 -15.34 -5.46
C SER A 66 0.16 -14.73 -4.31
N ALA A 67 -0.36 -13.51 -4.47
CA ALA A 67 -1.21 -12.87 -3.47
C ALA A 67 -2.56 -13.58 -3.31
N ILE A 68 -3.19 -14.00 -4.42
CA ILE A 68 -4.42 -14.79 -4.39
C ILE A 68 -4.17 -16.14 -3.69
N GLN A 69 -3.03 -16.77 -3.96
CA GLN A 69 -2.66 -18.02 -3.31
C GLN A 69 -2.46 -17.82 -1.81
N ALA A 70 -1.74 -16.76 -1.40
CA ALA A 70 -1.51 -16.44 0.01
C ALA A 70 -2.82 -16.29 0.79
N ILE A 71 -3.86 -15.69 0.20
CA ILE A 71 -5.18 -15.54 0.83
C ILE A 71 -5.84 -16.90 1.15
N LYS A 72 -5.55 -17.93 0.35
CA LYS A 72 -6.14 -19.28 0.49
C LYS A 72 -5.39 -20.18 1.45
N GLU A 73 -4.20 -19.79 1.86
CA GLU A 73 -3.36 -20.59 2.76
C GLU A 73 -3.85 -20.53 4.21
N GLN A 74 -3.25 -21.32 5.08
CA GLN A 74 -3.54 -21.23 6.51
C GLN A 74 -3.09 -19.86 7.06
N PRO A 75 -3.91 -19.23 7.92
CA PRO A 75 -3.58 -17.95 8.50
C PRO A 75 -2.39 -18.07 9.45
N ARG A 76 -1.58 -17.01 9.51
CA ARG A 76 -0.52 -16.90 10.53
C ARG A 76 -1.19 -16.68 11.89
N THR A 77 -0.58 -17.22 12.93
CA THR A 77 -0.93 -16.90 14.31
C THR A 77 -0.11 -15.71 14.76
N PHE A 78 -0.74 -14.59 15.14
CA PHE A 78 -0.04 -13.53 15.86
C PHE A 78 0.10 -13.85 17.35
N THR A 79 0.98 -13.09 18.00
CA THR A 79 1.10 -13.04 19.46
C THR A 79 -0.21 -12.66 20.14
N GLU A 80 -0.43 -13.19 21.34
CA GLU A 80 -1.57 -12.84 22.18
C GLU A 80 -1.44 -11.42 22.77
N ASP A 81 -0.21 -10.88 22.83
CA ASP A 81 0.04 -9.50 23.24
C ASP A 81 -0.44 -8.52 22.16
N TYR A 82 -1.55 -7.85 22.44
CA TYR A 82 -2.15 -6.86 21.55
C TYR A 82 -1.18 -5.75 21.12
N LYS A 83 -0.31 -5.26 22.01
CA LYS A 83 0.62 -4.17 21.66
C LYS A 83 1.64 -4.63 20.63
N GLN A 84 2.22 -5.81 20.86
CA GLN A 84 3.18 -6.40 19.93
C GLN A 84 2.52 -6.69 18.58
N ARG A 85 1.29 -7.20 18.59
CA ARG A 85 0.53 -7.46 17.37
C ARG A 85 0.27 -6.18 16.58
N GLN A 86 -0.16 -5.09 17.24
CA GLN A 86 -0.39 -3.82 16.56
C GLN A 86 0.89 -3.26 15.93
N ILE A 87 2.06 -3.45 16.56
CA ILE A 87 3.35 -3.07 15.98
C ILE A 87 3.61 -3.86 14.70
N LEU A 88 3.46 -5.18 14.72
CA LEU A 88 3.65 -6.03 13.55
C LEU A 88 2.70 -5.68 12.40
N LEU A 89 1.42 -5.45 12.69
CA LEU A 89 0.44 -5.02 11.70
C LEU A 89 0.84 -3.70 11.03
N ASN A 90 1.31 -2.73 11.83
CA ASN A 90 1.75 -1.44 11.32
C ASN A 90 3.03 -1.56 10.47
N GLU A 91 3.98 -2.41 10.87
CA GLU A 91 5.19 -2.69 10.10
C GLU A 91 4.86 -3.31 8.74
N SER A 92 4.07 -4.39 8.72
CA SER A 92 3.60 -5.04 7.50
C SER A 92 2.81 -4.09 6.59
N LYS A 93 1.95 -3.23 7.17
CA LYS A 93 1.21 -2.21 6.41
C LYS A 93 2.14 -1.15 5.82
N SER A 94 3.20 -0.79 6.54
CA SER A 94 4.18 0.19 6.07
C SER A 94 5.05 -0.32 4.92
N GLU A 95 5.30 -1.64 4.85
CA GLU A 95 5.98 -2.28 3.72
C GLU A 95 5.14 -2.14 2.43
N GLY A 96 3.81 -2.28 2.55
CA GLY A 96 2.87 -1.99 1.46
C GLY A 96 2.98 -2.92 0.23
N SER A 97 3.67 -4.05 0.37
CA SER A 97 3.78 -5.05 -0.69
C SER A 97 2.44 -5.77 -0.88
N LEU A 98 2.12 -6.12 -2.13
CA LEU A 98 0.84 -6.79 -2.43
C LEU A 98 0.69 -8.11 -1.67
N LEU A 99 1.78 -8.86 -1.53
CA LEU A 99 1.78 -10.14 -0.85
C LEU A 99 1.55 -9.99 0.66
N GLU A 100 2.18 -9.00 1.28
CA GLU A 100 2.02 -8.80 2.72
C GLU A 100 0.62 -8.26 3.06
N ILE A 101 0.08 -7.34 2.24
CA ILE A 101 -1.32 -6.90 2.36
C ILE A 101 -2.28 -8.11 2.23
N ALA A 102 -2.05 -9.00 1.27
CA ALA A 102 -2.86 -10.20 1.09
C ALA A 102 -2.79 -11.16 2.30
N CYS A 103 -1.62 -11.30 2.92
CA CYS A 103 -1.46 -12.07 4.16
C CYS A 103 -2.23 -11.41 5.32
N LEU A 104 -2.12 -10.09 5.48
CA LEU A 104 -2.82 -9.34 6.52
C LEU A 104 -4.34 -9.47 6.40
N VAL A 105 -4.89 -9.36 5.18
CA VAL A 105 -6.32 -9.56 4.93
C VAL A 105 -6.75 -10.96 5.38
N ARG A 106 -6.04 -12.01 4.95
CA ARG A 106 -6.33 -13.39 5.38
C ARG A 106 -6.29 -13.53 6.90
N ASP A 107 -5.21 -13.09 7.52
CA ASP A 107 -4.96 -13.33 8.94
C ASP A 107 -5.99 -12.59 9.82
N LEU A 108 -6.28 -11.31 9.50
CA LEU A 108 -7.27 -10.52 10.22
C LEU A 108 -8.72 -10.99 9.97
N SER A 109 -9.07 -11.37 8.72
CA SER A 109 -10.40 -11.93 8.43
C SER A 109 -10.64 -13.25 9.16
N TYR A 110 -9.63 -14.11 9.29
CA TYR A 110 -9.73 -15.32 10.11
C TYR A 110 -9.99 -14.98 11.58
N TRP A 111 -9.29 -13.98 12.11
CA TRP A 111 -9.40 -13.58 13.52
C TRP A 111 -10.70 -12.87 13.87
N GLU A 112 -11.27 -12.15 12.91
CA GLU A 112 -12.59 -11.54 13.06
C GLU A 112 -13.67 -12.59 13.38
N VAL A 113 -13.56 -13.77 12.76
CA VAL A 113 -14.47 -14.90 12.99
C VAL A 113 -14.14 -15.64 14.30
N GLU A 114 -12.86 -15.92 14.57
CA GLU A 114 -12.46 -16.83 15.66
C GLU A 114 -12.28 -16.16 17.03
N LYS A 115 -11.71 -14.95 17.10
CA LYS A 115 -11.22 -14.36 18.35
C LYS A 115 -11.70 -12.93 18.62
N HIS A 116 -12.50 -12.36 17.72
CA HIS A 116 -12.95 -10.97 17.69
C HIS A 116 -11.81 -9.95 17.66
N LEU A 117 -11.76 -9.16 16.57
CA LEU A 117 -10.84 -8.02 16.46
C LEU A 117 -11.26 -6.88 17.39
N ASN A 118 -10.28 -6.14 17.93
CA ASN A 118 -10.56 -4.85 18.56
C ASN A 118 -10.78 -3.74 17.53
N LEU A 119 -11.16 -2.55 17.99
CA LEU A 119 -11.48 -1.41 17.12
C LEU A 119 -10.34 -1.05 16.15
N SER A 120 -9.09 -0.98 16.63
CA SER A 120 -7.94 -0.62 15.79
C SER A 120 -7.65 -1.67 14.72
N GLU A 121 -7.84 -2.95 15.05
CA GLU A 121 -7.66 -4.06 14.12
C GLU A 121 -8.78 -4.12 13.07
N LYS A 122 -10.02 -3.83 13.46
CA LYS A 122 -11.16 -3.71 12.53
C LYS A 122 -10.94 -2.58 11.55
N GLU A 123 -10.59 -1.39 12.05
CA GLU A 123 -10.24 -0.25 11.19
C GLU A 123 -9.05 -0.59 10.28
N THR A 124 -8.08 -1.37 10.77
CA THR A 124 -6.97 -1.82 9.93
C THR A 124 -7.47 -2.70 8.79
N LEU A 125 -8.31 -3.72 9.08
CA LEU A 125 -8.86 -4.63 8.07
C LEU A 125 -9.73 -3.90 7.03
N GLU A 126 -10.55 -2.94 7.45
CA GLU A 126 -11.39 -2.16 6.54
C GLU A 126 -10.59 -1.25 5.59
N HIS A 127 -9.35 -0.93 5.94
CA HIS A 127 -8.47 -0.01 5.19
C HIS A 127 -7.30 -0.69 4.47
N LEU A 128 -7.24 -2.03 4.44
CA LEU A 128 -6.29 -2.80 3.63
C LEU A 128 -6.79 -2.96 2.19
#